data_AF-A0A699YXK6-F1
#
_entry.id   AF-A0A699YXK6-F1
#
_cell.length_a   1.000
_cell.length_b   1.000
_cell.length_c   1.000
_cell.angle_alpha   90.00
_cell.angle_beta   90.00
_cell.angle_gamma   90.00
#
_symmetry.space_group_name_H-M   'P 1'
#
loop_
_entity.id
_entity.type
_entity.pdbx_description
1 polymer ?
#
loop_
_entity_poly.entity_id
_entity_poly.type
_entity_poly.pdbx_seq_one_letter_code
_entity_poly.pdbx_strand_id
1 'polypeptide(L)'
;VQQLCLDLGITRHTAWRLASAYPDLTPDQLEHRASHLSSCLSLDAETVCVLAVKERGLVTRAPADLAAALAALGQVMGGLTSMEASKVVVYSPGLLALSAPQLHQQAAALQQALGCGEESVAALIRQQPYLLTTPTAAVAGRVNQLASTLQLSSREQAVALLTAYPPLVQVQATRFI
;
A
#
# COMPACT_ATOMS: atom_id res chain seq x y z
N VAL A 1 20.98 -17.44 -9.81
CA VAL A 1 21.34 -15.99 -9.76
C VAL A 1 21.83 -15.48 -11.10
N GLN A 2 22.89 -16.02 -11.71
CA GLN A 2 23.40 -15.53 -13.01
C GLN A 2 22.37 -15.63 -14.14
N GLN A 3 21.67 -16.76 -14.24
CA GLN A 3 20.57 -16.99 -15.19
C GLN A 3 19.43 -15.95 -15.01
N LEU A 4 18.91 -15.79 -13.79
CA LEU A 4 17.93 -14.75 -13.43
C LEU A 4 18.34 -13.32 -13.82
N CYS A 5 19.63 -12.98 -13.76
CA CYS A 5 20.10 -11.64 -14.14
C CYS A 5 19.97 -11.42 -15.65
N LEU A 6 20.28 -12.46 -16.44
CA LEU A 6 20.21 -12.41 -17.90
C LEU A 6 18.75 -12.40 -18.36
N ASP A 7 17.91 -13.25 -17.76
CA ASP A 7 16.54 -13.45 -18.21
C ASP A 7 15.62 -12.27 -17.84
N LEU A 8 15.76 -11.73 -16.62
CA LEU A 8 14.95 -10.59 -16.16
C LEU A 8 15.62 -9.23 -16.40
N GLY A 9 16.88 -9.20 -16.86
CA GLY A 9 17.64 -7.96 -17.03
C GLY A 9 17.91 -7.20 -15.72
N ILE A 10 17.89 -7.89 -14.57
CA ILE A 10 18.06 -7.29 -13.23
C ILE A 10 19.49 -7.37 -12.71
N THR A 11 19.83 -6.49 -11.77
CA THR A 11 21.15 -6.51 -11.13
C THR A 11 21.41 -7.81 -10.34
N ARG A 12 22.67 -8.23 -10.26
CA ARG A 12 23.09 -9.43 -9.50
C ARG A 12 22.67 -9.38 -8.04
N HIS A 13 22.67 -8.19 -7.46
CA HIS A 13 22.22 -7.96 -6.10
C HIS A 13 20.71 -8.22 -5.95
N THR A 14 19.88 -7.67 -6.84
CA THR A 14 18.43 -7.91 -6.84
C THR A 14 18.09 -9.38 -7.09
N ALA A 15 18.75 -10.03 -8.05
CA ALA A 15 18.57 -11.46 -8.32
C ALA A 15 18.95 -12.34 -7.13
N TRP A 16 20.03 -12.01 -6.41
CA TRP A 16 20.42 -12.74 -5.21
C TRP A 16 19.42 -12.55 -4.07
N ARG A 17 18.93 -11.32 -3.86
CA ARG A 17 17.90 -11.02 -2.85
C ARG A 17 16.59 -11.75 -3.15
N LEU A 18 16.19 -11.79 -4.42
CA LEU A 18 14.98 -12.50 -4.85
C LEU A 18 15.13 -14.00 -4.59
N ALA A 19 16.20 -14.63 -5.06
CA ALA A 19 16.44 -16.06 -4.81
C ALA A 19 16.52 -16.39 -3.31
N SER A 20 17.13 -15.50 -2.51
CA SER A 20 17.22 -15.68 -1.05
C SER A 20 15.88 -15.50 -0.33
N ALA A 21 14.97 -14.67 -0.87
CA ALA A 21 13.63 -14.50 -0.32
C ALA A 21 12.70 -15.69 -0.61
N TYR A 22 13.03 -16.50 -1.62
CA TYR A 22 12.24 -17.62 -2.13
C TYR A 22 13.11 -18.87 -2.36
N PRO A 23 13.65 -19.48 -1.29
CA PRO A 23 14.55 -20.64 -1.42
C PRO A 23 13.86 -21.87 -2.03
N ASP A 24 12.53 -21.95 -1.93
CA ASP A 24 11.73 -23.08 -2.40
C ASP A 24 11.39 -23.00 -3.90
N LEU A 25 11.67 -21.87 -4.56
CA LEU A 25 11.34 -21.67 -5.97
C LEU A 25 12.57 -21.82 -6.86
N THR A 26 12.38 -22.50 -8.00
CA THR A 26 13.42 -22.59 -9.03
C THR A 26 13.62 -21.25 -9.74
N PRO A 27 14.81 -21.01 -10.34
CA PRO A 27 15.06 -19.80 -11.14
C PRO A 27 14.00 -19.55 -12.22
N ASP A 28 13.61 -20.58 -12.97
CA ASP A 28 12.62 -20.46 -14.06
C ASP A 28 11.23 -20.09 -13.52
N GLN A 29 10.85 -20.63 -12.36
CA GLN A 29 9.60 -20.26 -11.70
C GLN A 29 9.62 -18.81 -11.21
N LEU A 30 10.75 -18.35 -10.67
CA LEU A 30 10.91 -16.96 -10.23
C LEU A 30 10.87 -16.00 -11.42
N GLU A 31 11.53 -16.34 -12.52
CA GLU A 31 11.51 -15.57 -13.76
C GLU A 31 10.09 -15.46 -14.32
N HIS A 32 9.41 -16.60 -14.54
CA HIS A 32 8.05 -16.62 -15.05
C HIS A 32 7.09 -15.79 -14.19
N ARG A 33 7.18 -15.92 -12.85
CA ARG A 33 6.33 -15.17 -11.92
C ARG A 33 6.67 -13.68 -11.89
N ALA A 34 7.95 -13.31 -11.93
CA ALA A 34 8.37 -11.91 -11.98
C ALA A 34 7.94 -11.23 -13.30
N SER A 35 8.12 -11.88 -14.45
CA SER A 35 7.66 -11.41 -15.75
C SER A 35 6.13 -11.25 -15.80
N HIS A 36 5.41 -12.17 -15.16
CA HIS A 36 3.96 -12.07 -15.05
C HIS A 36 3.52 -10.91 -14.15
N LEU A 37 4.18 -10.71 -13.00
CA LEU A 37 3.92 -9.58 -12.11
C LEU A 37 4.23 -8.24 -12.79
N SER A 38 5.32 -8.17 -13.57
CA SER A 38 5.68 -7.01 -14.39
C SER A 38 4.58 -6.65 -15.38
N SER A 39 4.02 -7.65 -16.08
CA SER A 39 2.90 -7.46 -16.99
C SER A 39 1.64 -6.96 -16.26
N CYS A 40 1.28 -7.56 -15.13
CA CYS A 40 0.09 -7.17 -14.36
C CYS A 40 0.18 -5.76 -13.77
N LEU A 41 1.36 -5.40 -13.26
CA LEU A 41 1.58 -4.09 -12.61
C LEU A 41 1.97 -3.00 -13.62
N SER A 42 2.29 -3.37 -14.87
CA SER A 42 2.86 -2.44 -15.86
C SER A 42 4.11 -1.72 -15.30
N LEU A 43 4.96 -2.48 -14.61
CA LEU A 43 6.21 -2.02 -13.98
C LEU A 43 7.39 -2.78 -14.58
N ASP A 44 8.59 -2.20 -14.52
CA ASP A 44 9.81 -2.88 -14.94
C ASP A 44 10.14 -4.07 -14.02
N ALA A 45 10.91 -5.02 -14.56
CA ALA A 45 11.27 -6.24 -13.86
C ALA A 45 12.07 -5.98 -12.57
N GLU A 46 12.90 -4.93 -12.52
CA GLU A 46 13.69 -4.61 -11.34
C GLU A 46 12.80 -4.11 -10.19
N THR A 47 11.90 -3.17 -10.47
CA THR A 47 10.92 -2.68 -9.49
C THR A 47 10.05 -3.81 -8.94
N VAL A 48 9.58 -4.71 -9.81
CA VAL A 48 8.76 -5.87 -9.42
C VAL A 48 9.55 -6.84 -8.55
N CYS A 49 10.81 -7.12 -8.87
CA CYS A 49 11.66 -7.98 -8.04
C CYS A 49 11.92 -7.37 -6.66
N VAL A 50 12.12 -6.04 -6.59
CA VAL A 50 12.25 -5.33 -5.31
C VAL A 50 10.95 -5.42 -4.51
N LEU A 51 9.80 -5.28 -5.15
CA LEU A 51 8.48 -5.45 -4.53
C LEU A 51 8.28 -6.88 -4.00
N ALA A 52 8.60 -7.89 -4.80
CA ALA A 52 8.55 -9.30 -4.41
C ALA A 52 9.43 -9.60 -3.18
N VAL A 53 10.62 -9.01 -3.10
CA VAL A 53 11.50 -9.18 -1.93
C VAL A 53 10.92 -8.50 -0.68
N LYS A 54 10.25 -7.35 -0.83
CA LYS A 54 9.61 -6.64 0.29
C LYS A 54 8.36 -7.38 0.79
N GLU A 55 7.57 -7.92 -0.13
CA GLU A 55 6.32 -8.62 0.16
C GLU A 55 6.42 -10.08 -0.30
N ARG A 56 6.92 -10.94 0.59
CA ARG A 56 7.21 -12.33 0.26
C ARG A 56 5.99 -13.09 -0.28
N GLY A 57 4.76 -12.70 0.06
CA GLY A 57 3.55 -13.33 -0.48
C GLY A 57 3.22 -12.98 -1.93
N LEU A 58 3.90 -11.99 -2.54
CA LEU A 58 3.49 -11.41 -3.82
C LEU A 58 3.71 -12.37 -4.99
N VAL A 59 4.83 -13.09 -5.01
CA VAL A 59 5.21 -14.05 -6.07
C VAL A 59 4.30 -15.29 -6.09
N THR A 60 3.56 -15.55 -5.01
CA THR A 60 2.62 -16.66 -4.90
C THR A 60 1.16 -16.28 -5.16
N ARG A 61 0.86 -14.99 -5.33
CA ARG A 61 -0.52 -14.53 -5.54
C ARG A 61 -1.03 -14.88 -6.94
N ALA A 62 -2.31 -15.22 -7.03
CA ALA A 62 -2.96 -15.43 -8.31
C ALA A 62 -3.09 -14.07 -9.06
N PRO A 63 -2.94 -14.05 -10.38
CA PRO A 63 -3.08 -12.83 -11.17
C PRO A 63 -4.43 -12.13 -11.00
N ALA A 64 -5.51 -12.91 -10.92
CA ALA A 64 -6.86 -12.39 -10.70
C ALA A 64 -6.97 -11.65 -9.37
N ASP A 65 -6.35 -12.18 -8.30
CA ASP A 65 -6.36 -11.55 -6.98
C ASP A 65 -5.56 -10.25 -6.98
N LEU A 66 -4.46 -10.19 -7.72
CA LEU A 66 -3.66 -8.98 -7.86
C LEU A 66 -4.43 -7.90 -8.63
N ALA A 67 -5.02 -8.26 -9.76
CA ALA A 67 -5.84 -7.35 -10.56
C ALA A 67 -7.06 -6.83 -9.76
N ALA A 68 -7.73 -7.71 -9.02
CA ALA A 68 -8.84 -7.33 -8.15
C ALA A 68 -8.39 -6.37 -7.04
N ALA A 69 -7.23 -6.60 -6.42
CA ALA A 69 -6.71 -5.69 -5.40
C ALA A 69 -6.29 -4.33 -5.96
N LEU A 70 -5.71 -4.27 -7.15
CA LEU A 70 -5.39 -3.00 -7.82
C LEU A 70 -6.66 -2.24 -8.20
N ALA A 71 -7.69 -2.93 -8.70
CA ALA A 71 -8.98 -2.32 -8.99
C ALA A 71 -9.66 -1.79 -7.73
N ALA A 72 -9.66 -2.57 -6.65
CA ALA A 72 -10.17 -2.14 -5.35
C ALA A 72 -9.38 -0.95 -4.79
N LEU A 73 -8.05 -0.96 -4.92
CA LEU A 73 -7.20 0.16 -4.53
C LEU A 73 -7.57 1.43 -5.32
N GLY A 74 -7.80 1.29 -6.63
CA GLY A 74 -8.28 2.38 -7.46
C GLY A 74 -9.61 2.94 -7.00
N GLN A 75 -10.56 2.08 -6.66
CA GLN A 75 -11.88 2.50 -6.15
C GLN A 75 -11.77 3.21 -4.80
N VAL A 76 -11.10 2.62 -3.80
CA VAL A 76 -10.97 3.23 -2.46
C VAL A 76 -10.16 4.53 -2.47
N MET A 77 -9.32 4.74 -3.48
CA MET A 77 -8.57 5.98 -3.68
C MET A 77 -9.27 6.97 -4.61
N GLY A 78 -10.57 6.82 -4.87
CA GLY A 78 -11.36 7.78 -5.64
C GLY A 78 -11.16 7.68 -7.15
N GLY A 79 -11.10 6.45 -7.68
CA GLY A 79 -11.11 6.15 -9.11
C GLY A 79 -9.74 6.18 -9.81
N LEU A 80 -8.65 5.76 -9.14
CA LEU A 80 -7.35 5.66 -9.81
C LEU A 80 -7.37 4.58 -10.91
N THR A 81 -6.62 4.85 -11.98
CA THR A 81 -6.33 3.84 -13.00
C THR A 81 -5.41 2.75 -12.45
N SER A 82 -5.38 1.57 -13.09
CA SER A 82 -4.48 0.48 -12.68
C SER A 82 -3.01 0.91 -12.67
N MET A 83 -2.59 1.77 -13.61
CA MET A 83 -1.22 2.29 -13.66
C MET A 83 -0.89 3.22 -12.49
N GLU A 84 -1.84 4.05 -12.05
CA GLU A 84 -1.66 4.90 -10.87
C GLU A 84 -1.66 4.07 -9.58
N ALA A 85 -2.56 3.09 -9.49
CA ALA A 85 -2.57 2.12 -8.39
C ALA A 85 -1.24 1.36 -8.29
N SER A 86 -0.64 0.95 -9.42
CA SER A 86 0.68 0.34 -9.47
C SER A 86 1.78 1.25 -8.91
N LYS A 87 1.76 2.55 -9.22
CA LYS A 87 2.73 3.51 -8.66
C LYS A 87 2.58 3.63 -7.14
N VAL A 88 1.35 3.62 -6.64
CA VAL A 88 1.07 3.66 -5.20
C VAL A 88 1.67 2.46 -4.47
N VAL A 89 1.51 1.25 -5.01
CA VAL A 89 2.06 0.03 -4.38
C VAL A 89 3.58 -0.04 -4.42
N VAL A 90 4.26 0.66 -5.33
CA VAL A 90 5.73 0.84 -5.28
C VAL A 90 6.16 1.52 -3.98
N TYR A 91 5.44 2.56 -3.56
CA TYR A 91 5.75 3.30 -2.33
C TYR A 91 5.18 2.66 -1.07
N SER A 92 4.11 1.87 -1.20
CA SER A 92 3.43 1.20 -0.09
C SER A 92 3.15 -0.28 -0.42
N PRO A 93 4.20 -1.12 -0.46
CA PRO A 93 4.09 -2.51 -0.91
C PRO A 93 3.15 -3.35 -0.05
N GLY A 94 3.04 -3.06 1.25
CA GLY A 94 2.13 -3.76 2.16
C GLY A 94 0.65 -3.70 1.76
N LEU A 95 0.26 -2.78 0.87
CA LEU A 95 -1.09 -2.78 0.28
C LEU A 95 -1.37 -4.01 -0.56
N LEU A 96 -0.34 -4.57 -1.21
CA LEU A 96 -0.44 -5.81 -1.99
C LEU A 96 -0.53 -7.06 -1.11
N ALA A 97 -0.42 -6.94 0.22
CA ALA A 97 -0.77 -8.03 1.12
C ALA A 97 -2.29 -8.12 1.34
N LEU A 98 -3.03 -7.03 1.09
CA LEU A 98 -4.48 -6.99 1.29
C LEU A 98 -5.23 -7.54 0.06
N SER A 99 -6.33 -8.24 0.32
CA SER A 99 -7.30 -8.61 -0.71
C SER A 99 -8.24 -7.45 -1.02
N ALA A 100 -8.93 -7.50 -2.17
CA ALA A 100 -9.93 -6.50 -2.53
C ALA A 100 -11.00 -6.28 -1.43
N PRO A 101 -11.61 -7.35 -0.83
CA PRO A 101 -12.53 -7.17 0.29
C PRO A 101 -11.90 -6.47 1.50
N GLN A 102 -10.64 -6.80 1.83
CA GLN A 102 -9.94 -6.17 2.95
C GLN A 102 -9.68 -4.69 2.71
N LEU A 103 -9.32 -4.29 1.48
CA LEU A 103 -9.14 -2.87 1.12
C LEU A 103 -10.44 -2.08 1.31
N HIS A 104 -11.56 -2.59 0.81
CA HIS A 104 -12.87 -1.95 1.01
C HIS A 104 -13.28 -1.89 2.48
N GLN A 105 -13.09 -3.00 3.22
CA GLN A 105 -13.40 -3.05 4.64
C GLN A 105 -12.56 -2.03 5.44
N GLN A 106 -11.27 -1.89 5.13
CA GLN A 106 -10.40 -0.92 5.81
C GLN A 106 -10.78 0.53 5.45
N ALA A 107 -11.10 0.80 4.19
CA ALA A 107 -11.58 2.12 3.77
C ALA A 107 -12.90 2.50 4.48
N ALA A 108 -13.86 1.56 4.54
CA ALA A 108 -15.12 1.76 5.26
C ALA A 108 -14.89 1.94 6.78
N ALA A 109 -13.98 1.17 7.38
CA ALA A 109 -13.64 1.33 8.78
C ALA A 109 -13.00 2.70 9.07
N LEU A 110 -12.10 3.17 8.20
CA LEU A 110 -11.53 4.52 8.28
C LEU A 110 -12.61 5.60 8.15
N GLN A 111 -13.56 5.41 7.24
CA GLN A 111 -14.69 6.33 7.09
C GLN A 111 -15.52 6.44 8.37
N GLN A 112 -15.89 5.30 8.96
CA GLN A 112 -16.65 5.27 10.22
C GLN A 112 -15.84 5.86 11.38
N ALA A 113 -14.55 5.55 11.46
CA ALA A 113 -13.68 6.05 12.51
C ALA A 113 -13.43 7.55 12.42
N LEU A 114 -13.30 8.10 11.22
CA LEU A 114 -13.09 9.54 11.02
C LEU A 114 -14.41 10.31 11.04
N GLY A 115 -15.53 9.69 10.71
CA GLY A 115 -16.83 10.35 10.60
C GLY A 115 -16.91 11.31 9.41
N CYS A 116 -16.14 11.06 8.35
CA CYS A 116 -16.12 11.88 7.14
C CYS A 116 -16.70 11.16 5.93
N GLY A 117 -16.98 11.91 4.86
CA GLY A 117 -17.50 11.35 3.60
C GLY A 117 -16.47 10.50 2.85
N GLU A 118 -16.96 9.65 1.96
CA GLU A 118 -16.14 8.75 1.13
C GLU A 118 -15.04 9.49 0.37
N GLU A 119 -15.35 10.65 -0.22
CA GLU A 119 -14.37 11.47 -0.96
C GLU A 119 -13.22 11.97 -0.07
N SER A 120 -13.52 12.37 1.17
CA SER A 120 -12.51 12.84 2.12
C SER A 120 -11.58 11.71 2.54
N VAL A 121 -12.14 10.51 2.76
CA VAL A 121 -11.36 9.31 3.07
C VAL A 121 -10.49 8.90 1.89
N ALA A 122 -11.05 8.91 0.68
CA ALA A 122 -10.32 8.60 -0.54
C ALA A 122 -9.15 9.57 -0.76
N ALA A 123 -9.35 10.87 -0.54
CA ALA A 123 -8.29 11.88 -0.62
C ALA A 123 -7.20 11.63 0.43
N LEU A 124 -7.58 11.32 1.67
CA LEU A 124 -6.65 11.01 2.75
C LEU A 124 -5.83 9.74 2.46
N ILE A 125 -6.48 8.66 2.01
CA ILE A 125 -5.82 7.41 1.63
C ILE A 125 -4.87 7.64 0.44
N ARG A 126 -5.26 8.45 -0.55
CA ARG A 126 -4.41 8.77 -1.71
C ARG A 126 -3.13 9.51 -1.28
N GLN A 127 -3.23 10.42 -0.32
CA GLN A 127 -2.07 11.11 0.25
C GLN A 127 -1.26 10.22 1.19
N GLN A 128 -1.91 9.26 1.85
CA GLN A 128 -1.32 8.37 2.84
C GLN A 128 -1.77 6.92 2.69
N PRO A 129 -1.21 6.19 1.71
CA PRO A 129 -1.65 4.83 1.41
C PRO A 129 -1.48 3.85 2.57
N TYR A 130 -0.49 4.08 3.46
CA TYR A 130 -0.23 3.26 4.64
C TYR A 130 -1.38 3.24 5.66
N LEU A 131 -2.36 4.15 5.56
CA LEU A 131 -3.54 4.14 6.43
C LEU A 131 -4.37 2.86 6.26
N LEU A 132 -4.39 2.27 5.07
CA LEU A 132 -5.09 1.02 4.80
C LEU A 132 -4.44 -0.20 5.48
N THR A 133 -3.15 -0.12 5.83
CA THR A 133 -2.44 -1.17 6.57
C THR A 133 -2.29 -0.84 8.05
N THR A 134 -2.74 0.35 8.49
CA THR A 134 -2.70 0.77 9.89
C THR A 134 -3.99 0.35 10.59
N PRO A 135 -3.94 -0.21 11.82
CA PRO A 135 -5.15 -0.51 12.58
C PRO A 135 -6.03 0.73 12.74
N THR A 136 -7.30 0.65 12.33
CA THR A 136 -8.26 1.78 12.38
C THR A 136 -8.37 2.40 13.77
N ALA A 137 -8.31 1.58 14.83
CA ALA A 137 -8.34 2.05 16.21
C ALA A 137 -7.15 2.99 16.55
N ALA A 138 -5.97 2.71 15.97
CA ALA A 138 -4.81 3.59 16.14
C ALA A 138 -5.03 4.94 15.44
N VAL A 139 -5.59 4.94 14.23
CA VAL A 139 -5.93 6.17 13.50
C VAL A 139 -6.97 7.00 14.29
N ALA A 140 -8.04 6.36 14.77
CA ALA A 140 -9.05 7.00 15.59
C ALA A 140 -8.47 7.60 16.88
N GLY A 141 -7.58 6.85 17.55
CA GLY A 141 -6.88 7.31 18.75
C GLY A 141 -6.03 8.55 18.47
N ARG A 142 -5.32 8.59 17.34
CA ARG A 142 -4.52 9.76 16.93
C ARG A 142 -5.38 10.98 16.62
N VAL A 143 -6.54 10.80 15.99
CA VAL A 143 -7.49 11.89 15.74
C VAL A 143 -8.00 12.48 17.06
N ASN A 144 -8.36 11.62 18.02
CA ASN A 144 -8.78 12.05 19.36
C ASN A 144 -7.66 12.81 20.07
N GLN A 145 -6.43 12.29 19.99
CA GLN A 145 -5.27 12.92 20.61
C GLN A 145 -4.96 14.29 19.99
N LEU A 146 -5.07 14.42 18.66
CA LEU A 146 -4.89 15.68 17.95
C LEU A 146 -5.95 16.71 18.39
N ALA A 147 -7.22 16.29 18.46
CA ALA A 147 -8.31 17.14 18.93
C ALA A 147 -8.08 17.65 20.35
N SER A 148 -7.65 16.77 21.27
CA SER A 148 -7.34 17.17 22.64
C SER A 148 -6.13 18.07 22.75
N THR A 149 -5.06 17.80 22.00
CA THR A 149 -3.79 18.55 22.08
C THR A 149 -3.93 19.96 21.50
N LEU A 150 -4.63 20.08 20.37
CA LEU A 150 -4.87 21.37 19.71
C LEU A 150 -6.13 22.09 20.23
N GLN A 151 -6.78 21.55 21.27
CA GLN A 151 -8.02 22.08 21.86
C GLN A 151 -9.10 22.38 20.82
N LEU A 152 -9.27 21.47 19.86
CA LEU A 152 -10.24 21.62 18.77
C LEU A 152 -11.66 21.41 19.31
N SER A 153 -12.58 22.26 18.85
CA SER A 153 -13.96 22.27 19.30
C SER A 153 -14.78 21.09 18.78
N SER A 154 -14.34 20.46 17.68
CA SER A 154 -15.02 19.31 17.10
C SER A 154 -14.06 18.29 16.46
N ARG A 155 -14.51 17.03 16.40
CA ARG A 155 -13.83 15.96 15.65
C ARG A 155 -13.66 16.31 14.17
N GLU A 156 -14.64 17.00 13.60
CA GLU A 156 -14.63 17.45 12.20
C GLU A 156 -13.47 18.40 11.92
N GLN A 157 -13.15 19.31 12.85
CA GLN A 157 -11.98 20.19 12.71
C GLN A 157 -10.67 19.40 12.74
N ALA A 158 -10.58 18.37 13.60
CA ALA A 158 -9.42 17.49 13.64
C ALA A 158 -9.25 16.74 12.31
N VAL A 159 -10.34 16.21 11.75
CA VAL A 159 -10.33 15.53 10.46
C VAL A 159 -10.00 16.49 9.32
N ALA A 160 -10.56 17.71 9.31
CA ALA A 160 -10.23 18.72 8.31
C ALA A 160 -8.74 19.09 8.35
N LEU A 161 -8.15 19.20 9.54
CA LEU A 161 -6.71 19.40 9.70
C LEU A 161 -5.89 18.21 9.22
N LEU A 162 -6.35 16.97 9.45
CA LEU A 162 -5.69 15.79 8.91
C LEU A 162 -5.75 15.73 7.37
N THR A 163 -6.87 16.12 6.78
CA THR A 163 -7.01 16.19 5.31
C THR A 163 -6.14 17.30 4.72
N ALA A 164 -6.02 18.45 5.41
CA ALA A 164 -5.16 19.56 4.99
C ALA A 164 -3.67 19.27 5.22
N TYR A 165 -3.34 18.55 6.30
CA TYR A 165 -1.98 18.21 6.71
C TYR A 165 -1.86 16.73 7.10
N PRO A 166 -1.83 15.82 6.11
CA PRO A 166 -1.81 14.38 6.37
C PRO A 166 -0.67 13.90 7.25
N PRO A 167 0.57 14.45 7.18
CA PRO A 167 1.66 14.01 8.05
C PRO A 167 1.34 14.07 9.54
N LEU A 168 0.36 14.88 9.96
CA LEU A 168 -0.12 14.93 11.34
C LEU A 168 -0.63 13.57 11.86
N VAL A 169 -1.10 12.66 10.99
CA VAL A 169 -1.47 11.29 11.41
C VAL A 169 -0.25 10.51 11.91
N GLN A 170 0.98 10.84 11.51
CA GLN A 170 2.18 10.13 11.95
C GLN A 170 2.83 10.73 13.20
N VAL A 171 2.54 11.98 13.53
CA VAL A 171 3.16 12.66 14.65
C VAL A 171 2.47 12.22 15.95
N GLN A 172 3.23 11.61 16.87
CA GLN A 172 2.75 11.42 18.23
C GLN A 172 2.48 12.80 18.83
N ALA A 173 1.27 13.04 19.32
CA ALA A 173 0.88 14.41 19.69
C ALA A 173 1.72 15.01 20.83
N THR A 174 2.48 14.16 21.55
CA THR A 174 3.52 14.56 22.52
C THR A 174 4.64 15.43 21.94
N ARG A 175 4.78 15.53 20.61
CA ARG A 175 5.76 16.42 19.96
C ARG A 175 5.23 17.83 19.64
N PHE A 176 3.96 18.13 19.91
CA PHE A 176 3.39 19.47 19.71
C PHE A 176 3.39 20.35 20.97
N ILE A 177 3.93 19.85 22.09
CA ILE A 177 4.03 20.54 23.38
C ILE A 177 5.49 20.91 23.63
#